data_AF-A0A5D0WPA9-F1
#
_entry.id   AF-A0A5D0WPA9-F1
#
_cell.length_a   1.000
_cell.length_b   1.000
_cell.length_c   1.000
_cell.angle_alpha   90.00
_cell.angle_beta   90.00
_cell.angle_gamma   90.00
#
_symmetry.space_group_name_H-M   'P 1'
#
loop_
_entity.id
_entity.type
_entity.pdbx_description
1 polymer ?
#
loop_
_entity_poly.entity_id
_entity_poly.type
_entity_poly.pdbx_seq_one_letter_code
_entity_poly.pdbx_strand_id
1 'polypeptide(L)'
;MEKNKIKSFVEKNSNRIRLQDNIPLKYPLSLTVEPTNKCNYQCRFCPNGDKEHLKLIDRTAGDMPMDLYRKLIDDIVETGAHIKSLSKAQY
;
A
#
# COMPACT_ATOMS: atom_id res chain seq x y z
N MET A 1 -32.40 -4.79 26.86
CA MET A 1 -31.89 -4.28 25.56
C MET A 1 -30.60 -3.53 25.85
N GLU A 2 -29.44 -4.17 25.70
CA GLU A 2 -28.15 -3.53 25.92
C GLU A 2 -27.91 -2.45 24.86
N LYS A 3 -27.63 -1.24 25.32
CA LYS A 3 -27.22 -0.14 24.44
C LYS A 3 -25.83 -0.47 23.92
N ASN A 4 -25.71 -0.78 22.62
CA ASN A 4 -24.41 -0.88 21.96
C ASN A 4 -23.67 0.45 22.10
N LYS A 5 -22.70 0.51 23.02
CA LYS A 5 -21.91 1.71 23.30
C LYS A 5 -20.97 1.96 22.12
N ILE A 6 -21.30 2.95 21.30
CA ILE A 6 -20.46 3.34 20.16
C ILE A 6 -19.18 3.97 20.72
N LYS A 7 -18.04 3.28 20.55
CA LYS A 7 -16.72 3.82 20.91
C LYS A 7 -16.41 5.06 20.08
N SER A 8 -15.87 6.09 20.72
CA SER A 8 -15.39 7.30 20.06
C SER A 8 -14.23 6.99 19.10
N PHE A 9 -13.98 7.88 18.14
CA PHE A 9 -12.86 7.73 17.20
C PHE A 9 -11.50 7.63 17.91
N VAL A 10 -11.34 8.35 19.03
CA VAL A 10 -10.12 8.33 19.84
C VAL A 10 -9.96 6.99 20.53
N GLU A 11 -11.02 6.47 21.16
CA GLU A 11 -11.01 5.15 21.80
C GLU A 11 -10.78 4.01 20.80
N LYS A 12 -11.23 4.14 19.56
CA LYS A 12 -10.95 3.16 18.49
C LYS A 12 -9.48 3.15 18.06
N ASN A 13 -8.76 4.25 18.25
CA ASN A 13 -7.39 4.43 17.78
C ASN A 13 -6.34 4.48 18.90
N SER A 14 -6.71 4.09 20.13
CA SER A 14 -5.82 4.13 21.30
C SER A 14 -4.56 3.26 21.15
N ASN A 15 -4.59 2.23 20.30
CA ASN A 15 -3.48 1.30 20.12
C ASN A 15 -2.52 1.70 18.97
N ARG A 16 -2.66 2.91 18.42
CA ARG A 16 -1.75 3.41 17.39
C ARG A 16 -0.49 4.00 18.05
N ILE A 17 0.66 3.68 17.48
CA ILE A 17 1.91 4.36 17.85
C ILE A 17 1.91 5.77 17.26
N ARG A 18 2.53 6.72 17.96
CA ARG A 18 2.83 8.05 17.42
C ARG A 18 4.11 7.95 16.58
N LEU A 19 4.03 8.23 15.29
CA LEU A 19 5.13 7.99 14.36
C LEU A 19 6.37 8.82 14.71
N GLN A 20 6.19 10.09 15.06
CA GLN A 20 7.25 11.03 15.45
C GLN A 20 8.12 10.52 16.61
N ASP A 21 7.56 9.70 17.50
CA ASP A 21 8.25 9.18 18.69
C ASP A 21 8.95 7.84 18.42
N ASN A 22 8.76 7.25 17.23
CA ASN A 22 9.21 5.89 16.87
C ASN A 22 10.07 5.86 15.60
N ILE A 23 10.50 7.01 15.09
CA ILE A 23 11.46 7.09 13.99
C ILE A 23 12.91 6.99 14.53
N PRO A 24 13.83 6.28 13.83
CA PRO A 24 13.62 5.55 12.60
C PRO A 24 12.91 4.20 12.81
N LEU A 25 12.01 3.83 11.89
CA LEU A 25 11.31 2.55 11.93
C LEU A 25 12.23 1.41 11.49
N LYS A 26 12.18 0.28 12.20
CA LYS A 26 12.90 -0.95 11.78
C LYS A 26 12.34 -1.55 10.49
N TYR A 27 11.01 -1.52 10.32
CA TYR A 27 10.30 -2.01 9.13
C TYR A 27 9.15 -1.07 8.77
N PRO A 28 8.67 -1.09 7.50
CA PRO A 28 7.48 -0.33 7.10
C PRO A 28 6.25 -0.71 7.93
N LEU A 29 5.44 0.27 8.32
CA LEU A 29 4.18 0.02 9.04
C LEU A 29 3.09 -0.55 8.12
N SER A 30 3.15 -0.24 6.83
CA SER A 30 2.24 -0.71 5.79
C SER A 30 3.03 -0.93 4.50
N LEU A 31 2.62 -1.93 3.73
CA LEU A 31 3.15 -2.21 2.40
C LEU A 31 2.00 -2.37 1.43
N THR A 32 2.10 -1.69 0.29
CA THR A 32 1.16 -1.84 -0.83
C THR A 32 1.95 -2.33 -2.03
N VAL A 33 1.48 -3.40 -2.67
CA VAL A 33 2.13 -3.97 -3.86
C VAL A 33 1.21 -3.82 -5.06
N GLU A 34 1.75 -3.28 -6.15
CA GLU A 34 1.11 -3.14 -7.47
C GLU A 34 1.76 -4.12 -8.45
N PRO A 35 1.16 -5.31 -8.69
CA PRO A 35 1.71 -6.28 -9.63
C PRO A 35 1.65 -5.81 -11.09
N THR A 36 0.81 -4.81 -11.39
CA THR A 36 0.69 -4.20 -12.71
C THR A 36 0.31 -2.74 -12.54
N ASN A 37 0.78 -1.89 -13.46
CA ASN A 37 0.32 -0.50 -13.58
C ASN A 37 -0.62 -0.31 -14.78
N LYS A 38 -1.01 -1.39 -15.47
CA LYS A 38 -1.97 -1.35 -16.56
C LYS A 38 -3.36 -1.10 -16.02
N CYS A 39 -4.03 -0.07 -16.55
CA CYS A 39 -5.42 0.25 -16.26
C CYS A 39 -6.17 0.50 -17.57
N ASN A 40 -7.41 0.03 -17.66
CA ASN A 40 -8.28 0.21 -18.83
C ASN A 40 -9.06 1.54 -18.80
N TYR A 41 -8.91 2.35 -17.75
CA TYR A 41 -9.51 3.67 -17.63
C TYR A 41 -8.52 4.77 -18.00
N GLN A 42 -9.05 5.89 -18.51
CA GLN A 42 -8.31 7.11 -18.80
C GLN A 42 -8.82 8.26 -17.93
N CYS A 43 -8.80 8.05 -16.61
CA CYS A 43 -9.28 9.02 -15.64
C CYS A 43 -8.47 10.32 -15.74
N ARG A 44 -9.14 11.48 -15.86
CA ARG A 44 -8.50 12.80 -16.01
C ARG A 44 -7.55 13.19 -14.88
N PHE A 45 -7.77 12.64 -13.70
CA PHE A 45 -6.96 12.90 -12.50
C PHE A 45 -5.86 11.87 -12.28
N CYS A 46 -5.82 10.79 -13.06
CA CYS A 46 -4.86 9.71 -12.87
C CYS A 46 -3.66 9.92 -13.80
N PRO A 47 -2.41 9.98 -13.28
CA PRO A 47 -1.24 10.09 -14.13
C PRO A 47 -1.07 8.86 -15.04
N ASN A 48 -1.58 7.69 -14.65
CA ASN A 48 -1.57 6.50 -15.51
C ASN A 48 -2.58 6.59 -16.68
N GLY A 49 -3.55 7.50 -16.61
CA GLY A 49 -4.53 7.75 -17.67
C GLY A 49 -4.01 8.69 -18.78
N ASP A 50 -3.00 9.52 -18.47
CA ASP A 50 -2.37 10.45 -19.41
C ASP A 50 -1.20 9.79 -20.14
N LYS A 51 -1.51 9.21 -21.31
CA LYS A 51 -0.54 8.47 -22.13
C LYS A 51 0.56 9.36 -22.69
N GLU A 52 0.30 10.64 -22.93
CA GLU A 52 1.32 11.56 -23.46
C GLU A 52 2.29 11.94 -22.35
N HIS A 53 1.78 12.18 -21.13
CA HIS A 53 2.64 12.40 -19.98
C HIS A 53 3.50 11.17 -19.65
N LEU A 54 2.93 9.95 -19.69
CA LEU A 54 3.69 8.72 -19.44
C LEU A 54 4.86 8.54 -20.43
N LYS A 55 4.66 8.87 -21.71
CA LYS A 55 5.74 8.84 -22.71
C LYS A 55 6.81 9.87 -22.42
N LEU A 56 6.43 11.07 -21.99
CA LEU A 56 7.36 12.16 -21.67
C LEU A 56 8.32 11.77 -20.52
N ILE A 57 7.82 11.05 -19.51
CA ILE A 57 8.61 10.61 -18.35
C ILE A 57 9.21 9.22 -18.50
N ASP A 58 9.13 8.63 -19.70
CA ASP A 58 9.58 7.26 -20.01
C ASP A 58 9.04 6.20 -19.03
N ARG A 59 7.78 6.35 -18.60
CA ARG A 59 7.13 5.40 -17.70
C ARG A 59 6.29 4.42 -18.51
N THR A 60 6.82 3.21 -18.65
CA THR A 60 6.17 2.12 -19.39
C THR A 60 5.11 1.39 -18.56
N ALA A 61 4.03 0.99 -19.23
CA ALA A 61 3.02 0.11 -18.65
C ALA A 61 3.48 -1.35 -18.75
N GLY A 62 3.38 -2.10 -17.66
CA GLY A 62 3.96 -3.42 -17.55
C GLY A 62 3.45 -4.20 -16.34
N ASP A 63 3.85 -5.46 -16.30
CA ASP A 63 3.56 -6.38 -15.22
C ASP A 63 4.85 -6.70 -14.48
N MET A 64 4.75 -6.82 -13.16
CA MET A 64 5.85 -7.27 -12.31
C MET A 64 6.20 -8.73 -12.65
N PRO A 65 7.48 -9.08 -12.82
CA PRO A 65 7.87 -10.47 -12.97
C PRO A 65 7.42 -11.32 -11.78
N MET A 66 6.82 -12.47 -12.04
CA MET A 66 6.28 -13.34 -10.98
C MET A 66 7.36 -13.81 -9.99
N ASP A 67 8.59 -14.01 -10.44
CA ASP A 67 9.70 -14.38 -9.56
C ASP A 67 10.05 -13.24 -8.58
N LEU A 68 9.95 -11.98 -9.03
CA LEU A 68 10.15 -10.82 -8.16
C LEU A 68 9.02 -10.70 -7.14
N TYR A 69 7.77 -10.93 -7.57
CA TYR A 69 6.63 -10.95 -6.65
C TYR A 69 6.81 -12.02 -5.57
N ARG A 70 7.21 -13.25 -5.95
CA ARG A 70 7.48 -14.33 -5.00
C ARG A 70 8.59 -13.95 -4.03
N LYS A 71 9.74 -13.47 -4.55
CA LYS A 71 10.85 -13.02 -3.72
C LYS A 71 10.42 -11.97 -2.70
N LEU A 72 9.63 -10.98 -3.12
CA LEU A 72 9.12 -9.93 -2.23
C LEU A 72 8.31 -10.52 -1.06
N ILE A 73 7.47 -11.53 -1.31
CA ILE A 73 6.72 -12.22 -0.25
C ILE A 73 7.65 -13.04 0.65
N ASP A 74 8.60 -13.77 0.07
CA ASP A 74 9.56 -14.58 0.83
C ASP A 74 10.41 -13.70 1.77
N ASP A 75 10.91 -12.56 1.27
CA ASP A 75 11.70 -11.59 2.06
C ASP A 75 10.87 -11.02 3.23
N ILE A 76 9.58 -10.74 3.03
CA ILE A 76 8.68 -10.26 4.10
C ILE A 76 8.53 -11.32 5.21
N VAL A 77 8.39 -12.59 4.83
CA VAL A 77 8.26 -13.69 5.78
C VAL A 77 9.57 -13.87 6.55
N GLU A 78 10.72 -13.86 5.86
CA GLU A 78 12.03 -14.06 6.46
C GLU A 78 12.40 -12.95 7.44
N THR A 79 12.06 -11.70 7.13
CA THR A 79 12.35 -10.56 8.03
C THR A 79 11.60 -10.60 9.35
N GLY A 80 10.53 -11.40 9.47
CA GLY A 80 9.65 -11.41 10.63
C GLY A 80 8.97 -10.06 10.87
N ALA A 81 8.90 -9.21 9.83
CA ALA A 81 8.35 -7.86 9.93
C ALA A 81 6.86 -7.92 10.26
N HIS A 82 6.45 -7.31 11.37
CA HIS A 82 5.04 -7.17 11.71
C HIS A 82 4.41 -6.01 10.92
N ILE A 83 4.09 -6.27 9.65
CA ILE A 83 3.38 -5.32 8.77
C ILE A 83 1.91 -5.29 9.20
N LYS A 84 1.40 -4.10 9.58
CA LYS A 84 0.03 -3.97 10.10
C LYS A 84 -1.03 -4.11 9.01
N SER A 85 -0.68 -3.79 7.76
CA SER A 85 -1.55 -3.94 6.61
C SER A 85 -0.75 -4.25 5.37
N LEU A 86 -1.13 -5.34 4.70
CA LEU A 86 -0.77 -5.64 3.32
C LEU A 86 -2.01 -5.44 2.47
N SER A 87 -1.98 -4.47 1.55
CA SER A 87 -3.07 -4.25 0.61
C SER A 87 -2.60 -4.48 -0.82
N LYS A 88 -3.50 -5.06 -1.63
CA LYS A 88 -3.42 -4.92 -3.08
C LYS A 88 -3.84 -3.48 -3.38
N ALA A 89 -3.10 -2.75 -4.21
CA ALA A 89 -3.65 -1.50 -4.72
C ALA A 89 -4.83 -1.85 -5.63
N GLN A 90 -6.04 -1.57 -5.16
CA GLN A 90 -7.24 -1.63 -5.98
C GLN A 90 -7.70 -0.18 -6.14
N TYR A 91 -7.58 0.32 -7.37
CA TYR A 91 -8.23 1.56 -7.79
C TYR A 91 -9.59 1.24 -8.39
#